data_AF-A0A9D8JE95-F1
#
_entry.id   AF-A0A9D8JE95-F1
#
_cell.length_a   1.000
_cell.length_b   1.000
_cell.length_c   1.000
_cell.angle_alpha   90.00
_cell.angle_beta   90.00
_cell.angle_gamma   90.00
#
_symmetry.space_group_name_H-M   'P 1'
#
loop_
_entity.id
_entity.type
_entity.pdbx_description
1 polymer ?
#
loop_
_entity_poly.entity_id
_entity_poly.type
_entity_poly.pdbx_seq_one_letter_code
_entity_poly.pdbx_strand_id
1 'polypeptide(L)'
;MIINDRPLITPPASGHKRVLLHSCCAPCSGEVMEAIHHAGIDLTVYFYNPNIHPQKEYLLRKEENIRFAAKMGIAFVDADYDTPRWFERTRGMENDPEKGRRCSTCFDMRFEQTADYAHEHGFKVFTSCLGISRWKDMDQINGCGVRAAARYPDMEYWTFNWRKQGGSHRMYEIAKQEGFYKQEYCGCVYSLRDTNTRRQNYGKSRIHIGVEHYGPNAADGIDDASEINEPK
;
A
#
# COMPACT_ATOMS: atom_id res chain seq x y z
N MET A 1 20.47 -1.27 10.38
CA MET A 1 19.10 -1.57 10.80
C MET A 1 19.08 -1.74 12.30
N ILE A 2 18.39 -0.86 13.03
CA ILE A 2 18.08 -1.08 14.45
C ILE A 2 16.58 -1.28 14.51
N ILE A 3 16.16 -2.53 14.52
CA ILE A 3 14.82 -3.00 14.93
C ILE A 3 15.09 -3.81 16.20
N ASN A 4 15.51 -3.15 17.28
CA ASN A 4 15.88 -3.89 18.50
C ASN A 4 14.69 -4.08 19.46
N ASP A 5 13.61 -3.30 19.31
CA ASP A 5 12.50 -3.29 20.27
C ASP A 5 11.14 -3.69 19.67
N ARG A 6 11.09 -4.10 18.39
CA ARG A 6 9.82 -4.51 17.76
C ARG A 6 9.52 -5.97 18.11
N PRO A 7 8.33 -6.30 18.64
CA PRO A 7 7.97 -7.69 18.88
C PRO A 7 8.02 -8.52 17.61
N LEU A 8 8.52 -9.75 17.73
CA LEU A 8 8.48 -10.72 16.63
C LEU A 8 7.02 -11.05 16.31
N ILE A 9 6.75 -11.19 15.02
CA ILE A 9 5.44 -11.51 14.47
C ILE A 9 5.45 -12.91 13.88
N THR A 10 4.32 -13.59 13.91
CA THR A 10 4.15 -14.94 13.35
C THR A 10 2.95 -14.98 12.41
N PRO A 11 3.09 -15.57 11.20
CA PRO A 11 1.96 -15.81 10.31
C PRO A 11 0.90 -16.71 10.98
N PRO A 12 -0.38 -16.59 10.61
CA PRO A 12 -1.47 -17.32 11.26
C PRO A 12 -1.50 -18.82 10.94
N ALA A 13 -1.07 -19.22 9.74
CA ALA A 13 -0.99 -20.63 9.37
C ALA A 13 0.28 -21.27 9.97
N SER A 14 0.10 -22.09 11.01
CA SER A 14 1.18 -22.72 11.76
C SER A 14 2.12 -23.52 10.84
N GLY A 15 3.42 -23.22 10.92
CA GLY A 15 4.47 -23.90 10.13
C GLY A 15 4.79 -23.27 8.77
N HIS A 16 3.98 -22.35 8.26
CA HIS A 16 4.27 -21.66 7.01
C HIS A 16 5.18 -20.45 7.22
N LYS A 17 6.41 -20.53 6.68
CA LYS A 17 7.41 -19.47 6.77
C LYS A 17 7.43 -18.51 5.58
N ARG A 18 6.64 -18.78 4.52
CA ARG A 18 6.59 -17.97 3.31
C ARG A 18 5.35 -17.09 3.30
N VAL A 19 5.54 -15.78 3.14
CA VAL A 19 4.47 -14.79 3.06
C VAL A 19 4.60 -13.99 1.77
N LEU A 20 3.50 -13.87 1.04
CA LEU A 20 3.39 -12.93 -0.07
C LEU A 20 2.85 -11.58 0.44
N LEU A 21 3.57 -10.49 0.19
CA LEU A 21 3.14 -9.14 0.54
C LEU A 21 2.63 -8.42 -0.70
N HIS A 22 1.32 -8.19 -0.79
CA HIS A 22 0.81 -7.20 -1.74
C HIS A 22 1.32 -5.81 -1.38
N SER A 23 1.98 -5.17 -2.34
CA SER A 23 2.49 -3.80 -2.23
C SER A 23 2.04 -2.92 -3.38
N CYS A 24 1.90 -1.62 -3.12
CA CYS A 24 1.68 -0.62 -4.16
C CYS A 24 2.63 0.59 -4.06
N CYS A 25 3.51 0.65 -3.05
CA CYS A 25 4.53 1.69 -2.91
C CYS A 25 5.49 1.45 -1.74
N ALA A 26 6.71 2.01 -1.83
CA ALA A 26 7.76 1.82 -0.81
C ALA A 26 7.44 2.45 0.56
N PRO A 27 6.90 3.67 0.68
CA PRO A 27 6.57 4.24 1.99
C PRO A 27 5.64 3.37 2.84
N CYS A 28 4.59 2.79 2.24
CA CYS A 28 3.69 1.92 3.00
C CYS A 28 4.29 0.53 3.25
N SER A 29 5.09 -0.01 2.33
CA SER A 29 5.66 -1.36 2.50
C SER A 29 6.93 -1.38 3.34
N GLY A 30 7.63 -0.25 3.51
CA GLY A 30 8.96 -0.21 4.11
C GLY A 30 9.02 -0.82 5.50
N GLU A 31 8.13 -0.35 6.38
CA GLU A 31 8.00 -0.88 7.74
C GLU A 31 7.54 -2.34 7.77
N VAL A 32 6.65 -2.73 6.86
CA VAL A 32 6.07 -4.08 6.83
C VAL A 32 7.15 -5.08 6.41
N MET A 33 7.94 -4.71 5.41
CA MET A 33 9.10 -5.46 4.96
C MET A 33 10.15 -5.59 6.07
N GLU A 34 10.49 -4.49 6.75
CA GLU A 34 11.41 -4.51 7.91
C GLU A 34 10.92 -5.45 9.01
N ALA A 35 9.64 -5.37 9.39
CA ALA A 35 9.07 -6.16 10.47
C ALA A 35 9.03 -7.66 10.16
N ILE A 36 8.59 -8.03 8.95
CA ILE A 36 8.51 -9.43 8.52
C ILE A 36 9.92 -10.03 8.35
N HIS A 37 10.83 -9.27 7.72
CA HIS A 37 12.21 -9.71 7.55
C HIS A 37 12.93 -9.90 8.91
N HIS A 38 12.72 -8.98 9.85
CA HIS A 38 13.25 -9.11 11.22
C HIS A 38 12.72 -10.34 11.96
N ALA A 39 11.48 -10.75 11.68
CA ALA A 39 10.90 -11.98 12.22
C ALA A 39 11.46 -13.28 11.59
N GLY A 40 12.38 -13.18 10.63
CA GLY A 40 12.96 -14.34 9.95
C GLY A 40 11.96 -15.07 9.03
N ILE A 41 10.91 -14.36 8.60
CA ILE A 41 9.89 -14.87 7.68
C ILE A 41 10.41 -14.68 6.24
N ASP A 42 10.30 -15.72 5.42
CA ASP A 42 10.60 -15.68 4.00
C ASP A 42 9.54 -14.84 3.28
N LEU A 43 9.91 -13.63 2.88
CA LEU A 43 9.02 -12.65 2.30
C LEU A 43 9.26 -12.51 0.81
N THR A 44 8.17 -12.49 0.05
CA THR A 44 8.17 -12.04 -1.35
C THR A 44 7.22 -10.86 -1.49
N VAL A 45 7.67 -9.77 -2.10
CA VAL A 45 6.82 -8.63 -2.44
C VAL A 45 6.15 -8.89 -3.78
N TYR A 46 4.84 -8.73 -3.83
CA TYR A 46 4.02 -8.74 -5.04
C TYR A 46 3.53 -7.32 -5.32
N PHE A 47 4.13 -6.65 -6.30
CA PHE A 47 3.75 -5.30 -6.68
C PHE A 47 2.68 -5.35 -7.77
N TYR A 48 1.45 -5.01 -7.39
CA TYR A 48 0.34 -4.96 -8.32
C TYR A 48 -0.61 -3.82 -7.96
N ASN A 49 -0.65 -2.81 -8.82
CA ASN A 49 -1.62 -1.75 -8.69
C ASN A 49 -1.94 -1.11 -10.04
N PRO A 50 -2.89 -1.68 -10.81
CA PRO A 50 -3.23 -1.23 -12.15
C PRO A 50 -3.91 0.14 -12.17
N ASN A 51 -4.36 0.63 -11.00
CA ASN A 51 -5.05 1.91 -10.90
C ASN A 51 -4.13 3.11 -10.78
N ILE A 52 -2.83 2.93 -10.51
CA ILE A 52 -1.92 4.07 -10.35
C ILE A 52 -1.92 4.83 -11.66
N HIS A 53 -2.21 6.13 -11.62
CA HIS A 53 -2.30 6.97 -12.80
C HIS A 53 -1.72 8.34 -12.47
N PRO A 54 -0.98 8.96 -13.39
CA PRO A 54 -0.55 8.46 -14.70
C PRO A 54 0.55 7.38 -14.60
N GLN A 55 0.93 6.79 -15.74
CA GLN A 55 1.99 5.77 -15.83
C GLN A 55 3.30 6.21 -15.16
N LYS A 56 3.65 7.50 -15.22
CA LYS A 56 4.83 8.05 -14.53
C LYS A 56 4.80 7.78 -13.03
N GLU A 57 3.64 7.96 -12.39
CA GLU A 57 3.47 7.66 -10.96
C GLU A 57 3.64 6.16 -10.67
N TYR A 58 3.10 5.30 -11.55
CA TYR A 58 3.22 3.84 -11.41
C TYR A 58 4.69 3.43 -11.42
N LEU A 59 5.46 3.92 -12.40
CA LEU A 59 6.89 3.62 -12.52
C LEU A 59 7.68 4.11 -11.31
N LEU A 60 7.45 5.35 -10.85
CA LEU A 60 8.14 5.88 -9.67
C LEU A 60 7.89 5.03 -8.42
N ARG A 61 6.62 4.70 -8.14
CA ARG A 61 6.26 3.87 -6.97
C ARG A 61 6.83 2.46 -7.07
N LYS A 62 6.90 1.91 -8.29
CA LYS A 62 7.43 0.57 -8.57
C LYS A 62 8.94 0.52 -8.36
N GLU A 63 9.69 1.35 -9.08
CA GLU A 63 11.15 1.36 -9.06
C GLU A 63 11.69 1.61 -7.65
N GLU A 64 11.02 2.49 -6.89
CA GLU A 64 11.40 2.72 -5.50
C GLU A 64 11.17 1.52 -4.59
N ASN A 65 10.09 0.76 -4.81
CA ASN A 65 9.83 -0.46 -4.05
C ASN A 65 10.83 -1.56 -4.40
N ILE A 66 11.13 -1.73 -5.69
CA ILE A 66 12.17 -2.66 -6.19
C ILE A 66 13.51 -2.32 -5.53
N ARG A 67 13.92 -1.04 -5.54
CA ARG A 67 15.17 -0.58 -4.91
C ARG A 67 15.24 -0.96 -3.43
N PHE A 68 14.15 -0.72 -2.69
CA PHE A 68 14.12 -1.02 -1.26
C PHE A 68 14.12 -2.53 -0.98
N ALA A 69 13.35 -3.32 -1.73
CA ALA A 69 13.33 -4.77 -1.62
C ALA A 69 14.70 -5.39 -1.92
N ALA A 70 15.37 -4.93 -2.98
CA ALA A 70 16.71 -5.37 -3.33
C ALA A 70 17.74 -5.07 -2.23
N LYS A 71 17.68 -3.87 -1.62
CA LYS A 71 18.55 -3.49 -0.49
C LYS A 71 18.39 -4.43 0.72
N MET A 72 17.18 -4.95 0.92
CA MET A 72 16.87 -5.88 2.01
C MET A 72 17.10 -7.36 1.65
N GLY A 73 17.45 -7.68 0.40
CA GLY A 73 17.52 -9.06 -0.08
C GLY A 73 16.16 -9.77 -0.12
N ILE A 74 15.08 -9.02 -0.30
CA ILE A 74 13.70 -9.54 -0.37
C ILE A 74 13.33 -9.79 -1.83
N ALA A 75 12.73 -10.96 -2.12
CA ALA A 75 12.27 -11.29 -3.46
C ALA A 75 11.14 -10.35 -3.91
N PHE A 76 11.09 -10.01 -5.20
CA PHE A 76 10.14 -9.05 -5.75
C PHE A 76 9.53 -9.57 -7.05
N VAL A 77 8.22 -9.42 -7.17
CA VAL A 77 7.42 -9.78 -8.34
C VAL A 77 6.75 -8.51 -8.85
N ASP A 78 7.09 -8.13 -10.09
CA ASP A 78 6.47 -7.03 -10.82
C ASP A 78 5.32 -7.59 -11.66
N ALA A 79 4.08 -7.26 -11.31
CA ALA A 79 2.89 -7.72 -12.01
C ALA A 79 2.37 -6.68 -13.01
N ASP A 80 1.63 -7.18 -14.01
CA ASP A 80 1.19 -6.39 -15.16
C ASP A 80 0.39 -5.12 -14.77
N TYR A 81 0.68 -4.04 -15.47
CA TYR A 81 -0.01 -2.76 -15.32
C TYR A 81 -1.28 -2.71 -16.19
N ASP A 82 -2.29 -3.52 -15.85
CA ASP A 82 -3.55 -3.65 -16.60
C ASP A 82 -4.58 -2.55 -16.26
N THR A 83 -4.24 -1.30 -16.61
CA THR A 83 -5.10 -0.14 -16.42
C THR A 83 -6.45 -0.23 -17.17
N PRO A 84 -6.54 -0.74 -18.41
CA PRO A 84 -7.82 -0.89 -19.11
C PRO A 84 -8.84 -1.72 -18.33
N ARG A 85 -8.43 -2.88 -17.78
CA ARG A 85 -9.31 -3.72 -16.96
C ARG A 85 -9.75 -3.02 -15.68
N TRP A 86 -8.89 -2.18 -15.09
CA TRP A 86 -9.28 -1.38 -13.94
C TRP A 86 -10.36 -0.35 -14.27
N PHE A 87 -10.26 0.35 -15.41
CA PHE A 87 -11.30 1.29 -15.87
C PHE A 87 -12.62 0.57 -16.16
N GLU A 88 -12.57 -0.63 -16.74
CA GLU A 88 -13.76 -1.44 -16.95
C GLU A 88 -14.46 -1.81 -15.63
N ARG A 89 -13.69 -2.31 -14.64
CA ARG A 89 -14.21 -2.71 -13.33
C ARG A 89 -14.79 -1.54 -12.53
N THR A 90 -14.30 -0.32 -12.75
CA THR A 90 -14.69 0.89 -11.99
C THR A 90 -15.63 1.82 -12.74
N ARG A 91 -16.12 1.42 -13.92
CA ARG A 91 -17.10 2.18 -14.71
C ARG A 91 -18.37 2.44 -13.90
N GLY A 92 -18.84 3.70 -13.90
CA GLY A 92 -19.99 4.13 -13.12
C GLY A 92 -19.68 4.46 -11.65
N MET A 93 -18.41 4.38 -11.24
CA MET A 93 -17.95 4.73 -9.89
C MET A 93 -17.01 5.96 -9.89
N GLU A 94 -17.03 6.75 -10.96
CA GLU A 94 -16.11 7.88 -11.19
C GLU A 94 -16.24 8.96 -10.12
N ASN A 95 -17.44 9.10 -9.55
CA ASN A 95 -17.78 10.11 -8.55
C ASN A 95 -17.95 9.54 -7.14
N ASP A 96 -17.68 8.25 -6.95
CA ASP A 96 -17.65 7.67 -5.61
C ASP A 96 -16.54 8.35 -4.76
N PRO A 97 -16.80 8.63 -3.48
CA PRO A 97 -15.79 9.20 -2.60
C PRO A 97 -14.67 8.19 -2.29
N GLU A 98 -13.53 8.67 -1.81
CA GLU A 98 -12.53 7.81 -1.17
C GLU A 98 -13.17 7.04 0.00
N LYS A 99 -12.73 5.79 0.20
CA LYS A 99 -13.36 4.79 1.08
C LYS A 99 -14.75 4.32 0.63
N GLY A 100 -15.29 4.84 -0.47
CA GLY A 100 -16.54 4.37 -1.10
C GLY A 100 -16.38 3.06 -1.89
N ARG A 101 -17.41 2.70 -2.68
CA ARG A 101 -17.47 1.42 -3.41
C ARG A 101 -16.31 1.27 -4.40
N ARG A 102 -15.92 2.34 -5.09
CA ARG A 102 -14.70 2.37 -5.93
C ARG A 102 -13.47 1.83 -5.22
N CYS A 103 -13.23 2.21 -3.96
CA CYS A 103 -12.05 1.74 -3.22
C CYS A 103 -12.12 0.25 -2.95
N SER A 104 -13.28 -0.28 -2.55
CA SER A 104 -13.50 -1.74 -2.44
C SER A 104 -13.20 -2.45 -3.76
N THR A 105 -13.74 -1.97 -4.88
CA THR A 105 -13.48 -2.56 -6.20
C THR A 105 -12.00 -2.52 -6.58
N CYS A 106 -11.28 -1.45 -6.24
CA CYS A 106 -9.84 -1.37 -6.44
C CYS A 106 -9.08 -2.40 -5.60
N PHE A 107 -9.47 -2.61 -4.34
CA PHE A 107 -8.82 -3.57 -3.45
C PHE A 107 -9.15 -5.01 -3.83
N ASP A 108 -10.40 -5.30 -4.18
CA ASP A 108 -10.84 -6.61 -4.66
C ASP A 108 -10.01 -7.03 -5.88
N MET A 109 -9.92 -6.19 -6.92
CA MET A 109 -9.10 -6.49 -8.10
C MET A 109 -7.64 -6.80 -7.76
N ARG A 110 -7.05 -6.06 -6.82
CA ARG A 110 -5.65 -6.26 -6.41
C ARG A 110 -5.44 -7.54 -5.63
N PHE A 111 -6.34 -7.84 -4.69
CA PHE A 111 -6.23 -9.01 -3.85
C PHE A 111 -6.66 -10.28 -4.57
N GLU A 112 -7.61 -10.22 -5.51
CA GLU A 112 -7.93 -11.31 -6.43
C GLU A 112 -6.65 -11.78 -7.13
N GLN A 113 -5.93 -10.86 -7.79
CA GLN A 113 -4.69 -11.18 -8.50
C GLN A 113 -3.56 -11.63 -7.55
N THR A 114 -3.48 -11.05 -6.35
CA THR A 114 -2.49 -11.47 -5.34
C THR A 114 -2.76 -12.90 -4.86
N ALA A 115 -4.04 -13.25 -4.64
CA ALA A 115 -4.45 -14.59 -4.23
C ALA A 115 -4.22 -15.61 -5.35
N ASP A 116 -4.48 -15.24 -6.61
CA ASP A 116 -4.18 -16.07 -7.79
C ASP A 116 -2.67 -16.40 -7.83
N TYR A 117 -1.82 -15.38 -7.77
CA TYR A 117 -0.37 -15.57 -7.76
C TYR A 117 0.10 -16.40 -6.56
N ALA A 118 -0.42 -16.10 -5.37
CA ALA A 118 -0.11 -16.83 -4.15
C ALA A 118 -0.42 -18.33 -4.31
N HIS A 119 -1.60 -18.66 -4.85
CA HIS A 119 -2.04 -20.03 -5.05
C HIS A 119 -1.13 -20.77 -6.04
N GLU A 120 -0.87 -20.16 -7.20
CA GLU A 120 -0.04 -20.74 -8.27
C GLU A 120 1.41 -21.00 -7.83
N HIS A 121 1.92 -20.21 -6.88
CA HIS A 121 3.32 -20.29 -6.42
C HIS A 121 3.46 -20.94 -5.02
N GLY A 122 2.37 -21.51 -4.51
CA GLY A 122 2.37 -22.28 -3.26
C GLY A 122 2.59 -21.44 -2.00
N PHE A 123 2.20 -20.16 -2.01
CA PHE A 123 2.02 -19.37 -0.80
C PHE A 123 0.68 -19.79 -0.16
N LYS A 124 0.70 -20.00 1.16
CA LYS A 124 -0.50 -20.29 1.96
C LYS A 124 -0.99 -19.06 2.72
N VAL A 125 -0.15 -18.04 2.82
CA VAL A 125 -0.44 -16.79 3.51
C VAL A 125 -0.03 -15.62 2.62
N PHE A 126 -0.93 -14.66 2.44
CA PHE A 126 -0.59 -13.35 1.92
C PHE A 126 -1.10 -12.24 2.83
N THR A 127 -0.50 -11.06 2.74
CA THR A 127 -0.91 -9.87 3.49
C THR A 127 -0.75 -8.62 2.62
N SER A 128 -1.03 -7.44 3.17
CA SER A 128 -0.97 -6.18 2.44
C SER A 128 -0.42 -5.05 3.29
N CYS A 129 0.42 -4.22 2.68
CA CYS A 129 0.88 -2.97 3.30
C CYS A 129 -0.19 -1.86 3.26
N LEU A 130 -1.31 -2.06 2.56
CA LEU A 130 -2.35 -1.02 2.46
C LEU A 130 -2.92 -0.62 3.84
N GLY A 131 -3.01 -1.57 4.77
CA GLY A 131 -3.56 -1.36 6.10
C GLY A 131 -2.76 -0.37 6.96
N ILE A 132 -1.48 -0.12 6.67
CA ILE A 132 -0.65 0.78 7.48
C ILE A 132 -1.06 2.26 7.35
N SER A 133 -1.61 2.65 6.19
CA SER A 133 -1.95 4.05 5.92
C SER A 133 -3.17 4.47 6.72
N ARG A 134 -3.05 5.49 7.57
CA ARG A 134 -4.17 6.06 8.37
C ARG A 134 -5.35 6.58 7.52
N TRP A 135 -5.08 6.90 6.25
CA TRP A 135 -6.07 7.45 5.33
C TRP A 135 -7.01 6.39 4.75
N LYS A 136 -6.69 5.11 4.93
CA LYS A 136 -7.50 3.99 4.44
C LYS A 136 -8.34 3.37 5.54
N ASP A 137 -9.49 2.86 5.14
CA ASP A 137 -10.35 2.05 5.99
C ASP A 137 -9.77 0.62 6.08
N MET A 138 -9.42 0.20 7.30
CA MET A 138 -8.78 -1.08 7.54
C MET A 138 -9.75 -2.25 7.39
N ASP A 139 -11.01 -2.07 7.80
CA ASP A 139 -12.02 -3.12 7.72
C ASP A 139 -12.42 -3.34 6.26
N GLN A 140 -12.50 -2.25 5.48
CA GLN A 140 -12.68 -2.33 4.03
C GLN A 140 -11.55 -3.13 3.37
N ILE A 141 -10.28 -2.82 3.67
CA ILE A 141 -9.13 -3.54 3.12
C ILE A 141 -9.15 -5.01 3.52
N ASN A 142 -9.29 -5.28 4.83
CA ASN A 142 -9.24 -6.64 5.35
C ASN A 142 -10.39 -7.49 4.80
N GLY A 143 -11.59 -6.92 4.67
CA GLY A 143 -12.72 -7.60 4.04
C GLY A 143 -12.43 -8.02 2.60
N CYS A 144 -11.77 -7.16 1.79
CA CYS A 144 -11.37 -7.51 0.43
C CYS A 144 -10.32 -8.64 0.42
N GLY A 145 -9.32 -8.56 1.31
CA GLY A 145 -8.27 -9.58 1.44
C GLY A 145 -8.82 -10.96 1.84
N VAL A 146 -9.70 -10.99 2.84
CA VAL A 146 -10.37 -12.22 3.29
C VAL A 146 -11.22 -12.84 2.17
N ARG A 147 -12.01 -12.03 1.44
CA ARG A 147 -12.80 -12.52 0.29
C ARG A 147 -11.92 -13.10 -0.81
N ALA A 148 -10.78 -12.47 -1.10
CA ALA A 148 -9.86 -12.98 -2.11
C ALA A 148 -9.19 -14.30 -1.68
N ALA A 149 -8.77 -14.41 -0.41
CA ALA A 149 -8.22 -15.65 0.13
C ALA A 149 -9.24 -16.80 0.10
N ALA A 150 -10.51 -16.53 0.44
CA ALA A 150 -11.59 -17.52 0.48
C ALA A 150 -11.88 -18.22 -0.86
N ARG A 151 -11.30 -17.75 -1.97
CA ARG A 151 -11.33 -18.44 -3.27
C ARG A 151 -10.52 -19.74 -3.27
N TYR A 152 -9.64 -19.94 -2.27
CA TYR A 152 -8.73 -21.08 -2.18
C TYR A 152 -8.80 -21.73 -0.78
N PRO A 153 -9.00 -23.06 -0.67
CA PRO A 153 -9.21 -23.74 0.62
C PRO A 153 -8.08 -23.57 1.65
N ASP A 154 -6.82 -23.50 1.20
CA ASP A 154 -5.65 -23.45 2.08
C ASP A 154 -4.97 -22.07 2.10
N MET A 155 -5.70 -21.01 1.76
CA MET A 155 -5.15 -19.66 1.69
C MET A 155 -5.71 -18.81 2.82
N GLU A 156 -4.82 -18.11 3.51
CA GLU A 156 -5.20 -17.15 4.54
C GLU A 156 -4.69 -15.75 4.20
N TYR A 157 -5.59 -14.76 4.35
CA TYR A 157 -5.19 -13.36 4.36
C TYR A 157 -4.84 -12.94 5.78
N TRP A 158 -3.58 -12.62 6.02
CA TRP A 158 -3.11 -12.20 7.33
C TRP A 158 -3.52 -10.75 7.61
N THR A 159 -4.57 -10.59 8.43
CA THR A 159 -5.19 -9.32 8.83
C THR A 159 -4.38 -8.52 9.87
N PHE A 160 -3.07 -8.75 9.94
CA PHE A 160 -2.21 -8.12 10.95
C PHE A 160 -2.31 -6.60 10.92
N ASN A 161 -2.46 -5.98 12.10
CA ASN A 161 -2.57 -4.54 12.20
C ASN A 161 -1.18 -3.88 12.25
N TRP A 162 -0.63 -3.58 11.07
CA TRP A 162 0.67 -2.92 10.89
C TRP A 162 0.75 -1.52 11.53
N ARG A 163 -0.36 -0.91 11.94
CA ARG A 163 -0.32 0.42 12.60
C ARG A 163 0.11 0.34 14.06
N LYS A 164 -0.09 -0.81 14.72
CA LYS A 164 0.13 -1.00 16.16
C LYS A 164 1.62 -1.15 16.47
N GLN A 165 1.95 -1.11 17.77
CA GLN A 165 3.32 -1.30 18.26
C GLN A 165 4.36 -0.39 17.57
N GLY A 166 3.98 0.86 17.30
CA GLY A 166 4.87 1.85 16.68
C GLY A 166 5.01 1.77 15.16
N GLY A 167 4.32 0.85 14.48
CA GLY A 167 4.48 0.63 13.04
C GLY A 167 4.19 1.85 12.16
N SER A 168 3.16 2.62 12.50
CA SER A 168 2.85 3.88 11.78
C SER A 168 3.99 4.90 11.87
N HIS A 169 4.69 4.97 13.02
CA HIS A 169 5.81 5.89 13.22
C HIS A 169 7.04 5.40 12.44
N ARG A 170 7.35 4.10 12.55
CA ARG A 170 8.44 3.46 11.82
C ARG A 170 8.31 3.60 10.30
N MET A 171 7.10 3.53 9.77
CA MET A 171 6.83 3.81 8.36
C MET A 171 7.39 5.17 7.92
N TYR A 172 7.16 6.24 8.71
CA TYR A 172 7.69 7.57 8.40
C TYR A 172 9.19 7.68 8.64
N GLU A 173 9.72 7.06 9.70
CA GLU A 173 11.18 7.03 9.94
C GLU A 173 11.91 6.41 8.77
N ILE A 174 11.48 5.22 8.32
CA ILE A 174 12.08 4.51 7.18
C ILE A 174 11.93 5.36 5.92
N ALA A 175 10.75 5.93 5.67
CA ALA A 175 10.55 6.77 4.50
C ALA A 175 11.52 7.97 4.45
N LYS A 176 11.78 8.62 5.59
CA LYS A 176 12.77 9.71 5.70
C LYS A 176 14.20 9.23 5.55
N GLN A 177 14.56 8.10 6.18
CA GLN A 177 15.89 7.52 6.11
C GLN A 177 16.26 7.09 4.69
N GLU A 178 15.29 6.53 3.97
CA GLU A 178 15.48 6.04 2.60
C GLU A 178 15.24 7.10 1.52
N GLY A 179 14.80 8.30 1.91
CA GLY A 179 14.51 9.40 1.01
C GLY A 179 13.38 9.09 0.03
N PHE A 180 12.35 8.36 0.46
CA PHE A 180 11.33 7.87 -0.46
C PHE A 180 10.56 9.00 -1.16
N TYR A 181 10.09 8.75 -2.38
CA TYR A 181 9.15 9.60 -3.08
C TYR A 181 7.84 9.71 -2.29
N LYS A 182 7.44 10.96 -2.01
CA LYS A 182 6.25 11.29 -1.23
C LYS A 182 5.04 11.33 -2.13
N GLN A 183 4.18 10.33 -1.94
CA GLN A 183 2.92 10.22 -2.66
C GLN A 183 1.86 11.15 -2.05
N GLU A 184 1.31 12.02 -2.88
CA GLU A 184 0.34 13.04 -2.43
C GLU A 184 -1.13 12.61 -2.62
N TYR A 185 -1.38 11.43 -3.19
CA TYR A 185 -2.70 10.89 -3.48
C TYR A 185 -2.70 9.34 -3.50
N CYS A 186 -3.89 8.73 -3.45
CA CYS A 186 -4.04 7.27 -3.34
C CYS A 186 -3.40 6.52 -4.51
N GLY A 187 -3.48 7.10 -5.71
CA GLY A 187 -2.85 6.59 -6.94
C GLY A 187 -3.81 6.61 -8.12
N CYS A 188 -5.12 6.49 -7.91
CA CYS A 188 -6.07 6.48 -9.04
C CYS A 188 -6.34 7.88 -9.60
N VAL A 189 -6.74 7.93 -10.87
CA VAL A 189 -7.06 9.18 -11.60
C VAL A 189 -8.09 10.02 -10.85
N TYR A 190 -9.08 9.38 -10.20
CA TYR A 190 -10.11 10.09 -9.45
C TYR A 190 -9.56 10.66 -8.14
N SER A 191 -8.72 9.92 -7.42
CA SER A 191 -8.04 10.45 -6.22
C SER A 191 -7.10 11.61 -6.55
N LEU A 192 -6.47 11.60 -7.73
CA LEU A 192 -5.65 12.71 -8.24
C LEU A 192 -6.52 13.92 -8.57
N ARG A 193 -7.64 13.71 -9.28
CA ARG A 193 -8.64 14.75 -9.59
C ARG A 193 -9.12 15.42 -8.30
N ASP A 194 -9.63 14.63 -7.36
CA ASP A 194 -10.27 15.13 -6.15
C ASP A 194 -9.25 15.87 -5.26
N THR A 195 -8.03 15.33 -5.15
CA THR A 195 -6.94 15.99 -4.39
C THR A 195 -6.54 17.31 -5.03
N ASN A 196 -6.41 17.37 -6.36
CA ASN A 196 -6.08 18.62 -7.05
C ASN A 196 -7.20 19.65 -6.95
N THR A 197 -8.47 19.25 -7.09
CA THR A 197 -9.62 20.15 -6.87
C THR A 197 -9.56 20.74 -5.46
N ARG A 198 -9.35 19.91 -4.44
CA ARG A 198 -9.21 20.38 -3.06
C ARG A 198 -8.04 21.36 -2.92
N ARG A 199 -6.86 21.03 -3.44
CA ARG A 199 -5.68 21.92 -3.38
C ARG A 199 -5.95 23.28 -3.99
N GLN A 200 -6.58 23.32 -5.17
CA GLN A 200 -6.93 24.57 -5.84
C GLN A 200 -7.93 25.41 -5.03
N ASN A 201 -8.93 24.77 -4.39
CA ASN A 201 -9.88 25.47 -3.51
C ASN A 201 -9.20 26.13 -2.30
N TYR A 202 -8.08 25.59 -1.83
CA TYR A 202 -7.26 26.16 -0.76
C TYR A 202 -6.08 27.02 -1.28
N GLY A 203 -6.07 27.40 -2.56
CA GLY A 203 -5.00 28.21 -3.15
C GLY A 203 -3.64 27.51 -3.28
N LYS A 204 -3.59 26.19 -3.10
CA LYS A 204 -2.38 25.37 -3.29
C LYS A 204 -2.24 24.95 -4.77
N SER A 205 -1.01 24.86 -5.25
CA SER A 205 -0.69 24.35 -6.60
C SER A 205 -1.12 22.88 -6.76
N ARG A 206 -1.35 22.44 -8.01
CA ARG A 206 -1.60 21.02 -8.31
C ARG A 206 -0.39 20.15 -7.95
N ILE A 207 -0.64 18.86 -7.75
CA ILE A 207 0.40 17.85 -7.52
C ILE A 207 1.34 17.79 -8.72
N HIS A 208 2.65 17.79 -8.45
CA HIS A 208 3.70 17.59 -9.45
C HIS A 208 4.41 16.27 -9.17
N ILE A 209 4.19 15.29 -10.03
CA ILE A 209 4.66 13.91 -9.84
C ILE A 209 6.19 13.82 -9.90
N GLY A 210 6.77 13.21 -8.86
CA GLY A 210 8.20 12.94 -8.73
C GLY A 210 9.01 14.09 -8.13
N VAL A 211 8.37 15.07 -7.48
CA VAL A 211 9.06 16.23 -6.89
C VAL A 211 9.32 16.03 -5.39
N GLU A 212 8.27 15.78 -4.63
CA GLU A 212 8.34 15.70 -3.17
C GLU A 212 8.95 14.38 -2.70
N HIS A 213 9.89 14.44 -1.75
CA HIS A 213 10.51 13.27 -1.13
C HIS A 213 10.48 13.42 0.39
N TYR A 214 10.37 12.31 1.11
CA TYR A 214 10.56 12.30 2.55
C TYR A 214 12.02 12.64 2.88
N GLY A 215 12.23 13.48 3.89
CA GLY A 215 13.58 13.87 4.29
C GLY A 215 13.57 14.62 5.63
N PRO A 216 14.75 14.86 6.23
CA PRO A 216 14.86 15.51 7.54
C PRO A 216 14.36 16.97 7.55
N ASN A 217 14.37 17.64 6.39
CA ASN A 217 13.94 19.02 6.20
C ASN A 217 12.67 19.15 5.35
N ALA A 218 12.03 18.04 4.98
CA ALA A 218 10.73 18.12 4.34
C ALA A 218 9.79 18.78 5.36
N ALA A 219 9.09 19.84 4.95
CA ALA A 219 7.93 20.31 5.70
C ALA A 219 6.95 19.14 5.70
N ASP A 220 7.07 18.28 6.72
CA ASP A 220 6.17 17.19 6.92
C ASP A 220 4.85 17.85 7.19
N GLY A 221 4.00 17.86 6.17
CA GLY A 221 2.57 17.99 6.32
C GLY A 221 2.07 16.85 7.21
N ILE A 222 2.38 16.92 8.50
CA ILE A 222 1.36 16.99 9.52
C ILE A 222 0.55 18.26 9.17
N ASP A 223 -0.17 18.23 8.04
CA ASP A 223 -1.36 19.06 7.91
C ASP A 223 -2.23 18.48 9.01
N ASP A 224 -2.20 19.23 10.10
CA ASP A 224 -2.96 19.04 11.30
C ASP A 224 -4.40 18.75 10.84
N ALA A 225 -4.93 17.58 11.24
CA ALA A 225 -6.32 17.25 10.98
C ALA A 225 -7.28 18.18 11.75
N SER A 226 -6.76 19.21 12.42
CA SER A 226 -7.50 20.32 13.00
C SER A 226 -8.07 21.29 11.96
N GLU A 227 -7.63 21.28 10.70
CA GLU A 227 -8.24 22.10 9.63
C GLU A 227 -9.38 21.42 8.86
N ILE A 228 -9.83 20.24 9.30
CA ILE A 228 -11.08 19.63 8.82
C ILE A 228 -12.26 20.22 9.61
N ASN A 229 -12.44 21.54 9.56
CA ASN A 229 -13.76 22.10 9.84
C ASN A 229 -14.61 21.88 8.60
N GLU A 230 -15.44 20.84 8.63
CA GLU A 230 -16.58 20.73 7.71
C GLU A 230 -17.42 22.02 7.85
N PRO A 231 -17.73 22.73 6.75
CA PRO A 231 -18.76 23.76 6.82
C PRO A 231 -20.08 23.09 7.20
N LYS A 232 -20.66 23.53 8.32
CA LYS A 232 -22.07 23.29 8.68
C LYS A 232 -23.01 23.86 7.62
#